data_AF-A0A938MQW4-F1
#
_entry.id   AF-A0A938MQW4-F1
#
_cell.length_a   1.000
_cell.length_b   1.000
_cell.length_c   1.000
_cell.angle_alpha   90.00
_cell.angle_beta   90.00
_cell.angle_gamma   90.00
#
_symmetry.space_group_name_H-M   'P 1'
#
loop_
_entity.id
_entity.type
_entity.pdbx_description
1 polymer ?
#
loop_
_entity_poly.entity_id
_entity_poly.type
_entity_poly.pdbx_seq_one_letter_code
_entity_poly.pdbx_strand_id
1 'polypeptide(L)'
;MKNDLGPNQRATDVESRDRQTSARAPRVVAVATAALLMVDASARLVGGQEIGEAAARIHASAITLDSHVDIIGTEYATSQLDPGIDNPRLRCDLTKMERGGMDAVFLAAWI
;
A
#
# COMPACT_ATOMS: atom_id res chain seq x y z
N MET A 1 37.18 65.72 -35.68
CA MET A 1 37.65 64.35 -35.41
C MET A 1 36.56 63.38 -35.84
N LYS A 2 36.84 62.59 -36.87
CA LYS A 2 36.07 61.39 -37.22
C LYS A 2 36.23 60.39 -36.08
N ASN A 3 35.16 59.66 -35.74
CA ASN A 3 35.28 58.32 -35.20
C ASN A 3 34.04 57.52 -35.60
N ASP A 4 34.33 56.54 -36.46
CA ASP A 4 33.47 55.49 -36.98
C ASP A 4 33.10 54.50 -35.86
N LEU A 5 31.81 54.17 -35.71
CA LEU A 5 31.38 52.90 -35.12
C LEU A 5 30.16 52.39 -35.90
N GLY A 6 30.35 51.25 -36.56
CA GLY A 6 29.50 50.71 -37.62
C GLY A 6 28.20 50.02 -37.16
N PRO A 7 27.36 49.64 -38.14
CA PRO A 7 26.06 49.02 -37.91
C PRO A 7 26.23 47.51 -37.67
N ASN A 8 26.68 47.10 -36.48
CA ASN A 8 26.81 45.67 -36.19
C ASN A 8 26.63 45.27 -34.72
N GLN A 9 25.62 45.82 -34.04
CA GLN A 9 25.26 45.41 -32.67
C GLN A 9 23.77 45.08 -32.48
N ARG A 10 22.92 45.19 -33.50
CA ARG A 10 21.49 44.87 -33.38
C ARG A 10 21.12 43.41 -33.67
N ALA A 11 22.05 42.61 -34.20
CA ALA A 11 21.78 41.22 -34.57
C ALA A 11 21.98 40.21 -33.42
N THR A 12 22.78 40.54 -32.39
CA THR A 12 23.14 39.60 -31.32
C THR A 12 22.18 39.58 -30.12
N ASP A 13 21.27 40.55 -30.02
CA ASP A 13 20.34 40.67 -28.88
C ASP A 13 18.99 39.97 -29.09
N VAL A 14 18.67 39.57 -30.33
CA VAL A 14 17.42 38.84 -30.63
C VAL A 14 17.62 37.33 -30.43
N GLU A 15 18.79 36.78 -30.78
CA GLU A 15 19.10 35.35 -30.66
C GLU A 15 19.36 34.87 -29.22
N SER A 16 19.62 35.78 -28.28
CA SER A 16 19.86 35.45 -26.87
C SER A 16 18.58 35.36 -26.04
N ARG A 17 17.48 35.97 -26.51
CA ARG A 17 16.17 35.95 -25.82
C ARG A 17 15.37 34.67 -26.06
N ASP A 18 15.55 34.00 -27.19
CA ASP A 18 14.82 32.77 -27.52
C ASP A 18 15.34 31.52 -26.81
N ARG A 19 16.56 31.53 -26.26
CA ARG A 19 17.11 30.37 -25.53
C ARG A 19 16.69 30.31 -24.06
N GLN A 20 16.15 31.41 -23.50
CA GLN A 20 15.97 31.52 -22.05
C GLN A 20 14.57 31.10 -21.54
N THR A 21 13.66 30.72 -22.44
CA THR A 21 12.29 30.27 -22.08
C THR A 21 12.12 28.76 -22.00
N SER A 22 13.12 27.96 -22.38
CA SER A 22 13.00 26.49 -22.53
C SER A 22 13.31 25.67 -21.27
N ALA A 23 13.82 26.28 -20.18
CA ALA A 23 14.36 25.51 -19.04
C ALA A 23 13.44 25.35 -17.82
N ARG A 24 12.24 25.94 -17.80
CA ARG A 24 11.30 25.85 -16.65
C ARG A 24 10.26 24.72 -16.77
N ALA A 25 10.11 24.12 -17.94
CA ALA A 25 9.08 23.13 -18.24
C ALA A 25 9.18 21.76 -17.50
N PRO A 26 10.37 21.16 -17.23
CA PRO A 26 10.40 19.77 -16.76
C PRO A 26 10.03 19.62 -15.28
N ARG A 27 10.20 20.66 -14.46
CA ARG A 27 9.92 20.59 -13.02
C ARG A 27 8.43 20.71 -12.69
N VAL A 28 7.70 21.57 -13.40
CA VAL A 28 6.26 21.78 -13.15
C VAL A 28 5.45 20.56 -13.61
N VAL A 29 5.81 19.98 -14.76
CA VAL A 29 5.17 18.76 -15.27
C VAL A 29 5.44 17.56 -14.35
N ALA A 30 6.67 17.38 -13.87
CA ALA A 30 7.00 16.30 -12.94
C ALA A 30 6.24 16.39 -11.61
N VAL A 31 6.08 17.60 -11.06
CA VAL A 31 5.31 17.83 -9.81
C VAL A 31 3.82 17.55 -10.02
N ALA A 32 3.25 17.97 -11.16
CA ALA A 32 1.85 17.72 -11.47
C ALA A 32 1.54 16.22 -11.64
N THR A 33 2.42 15.48 -12.32
CA THR A 33 2.27 14.02 -12.47
C THR A 33 2.41 13.28 -11.14
N ALA A 34 3.37 13.67 -10.29
CA ALA A 34 3.53 13.10 -8.96
C ALA A 34 2.29 13.35 -8.08
N ALA A 35 1.73 14.57 -8.13
CA ALA A 35 0.50 14.90 -7.41
C ALA A 35 -0.69 14.04 -7.87
N LEU A 36 -0.83 13.82 -9.19
CA LEU A 36 -1.93 13.01 -9.74
C LEU A 36 -1.83 11.53 -9.31
N LEU A 37 -0.61 10.96 -9.27
CA LEU A 37 -0.37 9.60 -8.76
C LEU A 37 -0.69 9.46 -7.26
N MET A 38 -0.38 10.48 -6.47
CA MET A 38 -0.70 10.48 -5.03
C MET A 38 -2.21 10.52 -4.76
N VAL A 39 -3.00 11.19 -5.62
CA VAL A 39 -4.46 11.22 -5.52
C VAL A 39 -5.08 9.85 -5.80
N ASP A 40 -4.62 9.12 -6.84
CA ASP A 40 -5.10 7.76 -7.13
C ASP A 40 -4.77 6.79 -5.98
N ALA A 41 -3.54 6.85 -5.46
CA ALA A 41 -3.13 6.03 -4.32
C ALA A 41 -4.00 6.30 -3.08
N SER A 42 -4.33 7.57 -2.81
CA SER A 42 -5.19 7.96 -1.69
C SER A 42 -6.62 7.46 -1.87
N ALA A 43 -7.19 7.57 -3.07
CA ALA A 43 -8.53 7.08 -3.36
C ALA A 43 -8.65 5.55 -3.18
N ARG A 44 -7.61 4.79 -3.56
CA ARG A 44 -7.53 3.34 -3.36
C ARG A 44 -7.41 2.96 -1.88
N LEU A 45 -6.67 3.75 -1.10
CA LEU A 45 -6.57 3.56 0.35
C LEU A 45 -7.93 3.77 1.04
N VAL A 46 -8.64 4.85 0.70
CA VAL A 46 -9.98 5.14 1.25
C VAL A 46 -10.96 4.03 0.88
N GLY A 47 -11.03 3.63 -0.38
CA GLY A 47 -11.90 2.52 -0.80
C GLY A 47 -11.56 1.20 -0.11
N GLY A 48 -10.26 0.92 0.11
CA GLY A 48 -9.81 -0.24 0.88
C GLY A 48 -10.21 -0.19 2.35
N GLN A 49 -10.17 0.99 2.97
CA GLN A 49 -10.63 1.19 4.35
C GLN A 49 -12.14 0.98 4.48
N GLU A 50 -12.95 1.54 3.57
CA GLU A 50 -14.40 1.36 3.59
C GLU A 50 -14.80 -0.11 3.48
N ILE A 51 -14.16 -0.86 2.58
CA ILE A 51 -14.37 -2.31 2.43
C ILE A 51 -13.94 -3.04 3.72
N GLY A 52 -12.79 -2.67 4.30
CA GLY A 52 -12.31 -3.27 5.54
C GLY A 52 -13.26 -3.04 6.72
N GLU A 53 -13.78 -1.84 6.88
CA GLU A 53 -14.76 -1.51 7.91
C GLU A 53 -16.09 -2.25 7.70
N ALA A 54 -16.57 -2.34 6.44
CA ALA A 54 -17.77 -3.09 6.12
C ALA A 54 -17.59 -4.58 6.43
N ALA A 55 -16.46 -5.17 6.04
CA ALA A 55 -16.13 -6.55 6.34
C ALA A 55 -16.05 -6.79 7.86
N ALA A 56 -15.40 -5.89 8.61
CA ALA A 56 -15.31 -5.99 10.07
C ALA A 56 -16.69 -5.95 10.74
N ARG A 57 -17.61 -5.09 10.28
CA ARG A 57 -18.99 -5.06 10.80
C ARG A 57 -19.74 -6.36 10.53
N ILE A 58 -19.64 -6.90 9.32
CA ILE A 58 -20.30 -8.17 8.97
C ILE A 58 -19.71 -9.29 9.82
N HIS A 59 -18.39 -9.37 9.91
CA HIS A 59 -17.66 -10.38 10.67
C HIS A 59 -18.06 -10.36 12.16
N ALA A 60 -18.12 -9.18 12.78
CA ALA A 60 -18.53 -9.02 14.18
C ALA A 60 -20.02 -9.37 14.44
N SER A 61 -20.85 -9.44 13.40
CA SER A 61 -22.27 -9.78 13.50
C SER A 61 -22.58 -11.26 13.21
N ALA A 62 -21.59 -12.00 12.72
CA ALA A 62 -21.72 -13.40 12.33
C ALA A 62 -21.10 -14.31 13.38
N ILE A 63 -21.60 -15.54 13.49
CA ILE A 63 -20.83 -16.63 14.10
C ILE A 63 -19.91 -17.17 13.01
N THR A 64 -18.61 -17.13 13.26
CA THR A 64 -17.58 -17.55 12.30
C THR A 64 -17.13 -18.97 12.60
N LEU A 65 -17.02 -19.77 11.54
CA LEU A 65 -16.77 -21.20 11.66
C LEU A 65 -15.89 -21.67 10.52
N ASP A 66 -14.74 -22.27 10.84
CA ASP A 66 -13.94 -23.00 9.87
C ASP A 66 -14.32 -24.49 9.88
N SER A 67 -14.69 -25.02 8.71
CA SER A 67 -15.08 -26.42 8.55
C SER A 67 -13.92 -27.41 8.59
N HIS A 68 -12.68 -26.96 8.46
CA HIS A 68 -11.54 -27.88 8.37
C HIS A 68 -10.21 -27.24 8.77
N VAL A 69 -9.84 -27.40 10.03
CA VAL A 69 -8.50 -27.05 10.53
C VAL A 69 -7.70 -28.32 10.74
N ASP A 70 -6.64 -28.49 9.95
CA ASP A 70 -5.73 -29.62 10.08
C ASP A 70 -5.00 -29.59 11.42
N ILE A 71 -5.05 -30.72 12.13
CA ILE A 71 -4.18 -30.98 13.27
C ILE A 71 -3.05 -31.91 12.84
N ILE A 72 -1.82 -31.59 13.26
CA ILE A 72 -0.63 -32.35 12.86
C ILE A 72 -0.27 -33.32 13.98
N GLY A 73 -0.23 -34.61 13.62
CA GLY A 73 0.33 -35.65 14.47
C GLY A 73 -0.44 -35.85 15.78
N THR A 74 0.22 -36.53 16.71
CA THR A 74 -0.34 -36.86 18.04
C THR A 74 -0.01 -35.80 19.09
N GLU A 75 0.78 -34.79 18.71
CA GLU A 75 1.30 -33.77 19.60
C GLU A 75 0.36 -32.58 19.76
N TYR A 76 -0.67 -32.45 18.93
CA TYR A 76 -1.66 -31.37 19.05
C TYR A 76 -2.34 -31.38 20.42
N ALA A 77 -2.49 -30.20 21.03
CA ALA A 77 -3.01 -30.04 22.39
C ALA A 77 -2.15 -30.72 23.48
N THR A 78 -0.84 -30.84 23.23
CA THR A 78 0.16 -31.18 24.26
C THR A 78 1.04 -29.97 24.57
N SER A 79 1.86 -30.04 25.62
CA SER A 79 2.84 -28.99 25.91
C SER A 79 3.86 -28.75 24.79
N GLN A 80 4.06 -29.72 23.89
CA GLN A 80 4.92 -29.55 22.72
C GLN A 80 4.23 -28.69 21.66
N LEU A 81 2.93 -28.91 21.40
CA LEU A 81 2.16 -28.20 20.39
C LEU A 81 0.82 -27.72 20.98
N ASP A 82 0.92 -26.71 21.83
CA ASP A 82 -0.20 -26.14 22.57
C ASP A 82 -0.93 -25.06 21.72
N PRO A 83 -2.21 -25.26 21.36
CA PRO A 83 -3.03 -24.24 20.71
C PRO A 83 -3.63 -23.24 21.69
N GLY A 84 -3.43 -23.39 23.01
CA GLY A 84 -3.93 -22.47 24.03
C GLY A 84 -3.15 -21.15 24.14
N ILE A 85 -1.98 -21.08 23.51
CA ILE A 85 -1.05 -19.95 23.56
C ILE A 85 -0.78 -19.40 22.16
N ASP A 86 -0.14 -18.23 22.07
CA ASP A 86 0.38 -17.71 20.80
C ASP A 86 1.55 -18.60 20.34
N ASN A 87 1.23 -19.62 19.56
CA ASN A 87 2.18 -20.64 19.15
C ASN A 87 2.74 -20.25 17.77
N PRO A 88 4.06 -20.03 17.62
CA PRO A 88 4.63 -19.61 16.34
C PRO A 88 4.56 -20.70 15.25
N ARG A 89 4.33 -21.96 15.63
CA ARG A 89 4.24 -23.09 14.69
C ARG A 89 2.82 -23.35 14.20
N LEU A 90 1.82 -22.87 14.92
CA LEU A 90 0.41 -23.06 14.57
C LEU A 90 -0.10 -21.86 13.78
N ARG A 91 -0.85 -22.14 12.71
CA ARG A 91 -1.62 -21.11 12.00
C ARG A 91 -2.95 -20.81 12.70
N CYS A 92 -3.50 -21.80 13.38
CA CYS A 92 -4.73 -21.71 14.18
C CYS A 92 -4.40 -22.09 15.63
N ASP A 93 -4.48 -21.10 16.52
CA ASP A 93 -4.44 -21.25 17.98
C ASP A 93 -5.41 -20.23 18.59
N LEU A 94 -5.70 -20.36 19.88
CA LEU A 94 -6.71 -19.56 20.56
C LEU A 94 -6.39 -18.06 20.54
N THR A 95 -5.12 -17.68 20.66
CA THR A 95 -4.72 -16.26 20.60
C THR A 95 -4.95 -15.67 19.21
N LYS A 96 -4.65 -16.43 18.15
CA LYS A 96 -4.90 -16.03 16.76
C LYS A 96 -6.39 -16.04 16.41
N MET A 97 -7.16 -17.00 16.95
CA MET A 97 -8.62 -17.05 16.80
C MET A 97 -9.28 -15.83 17.43
N GLU A 98 -8.91 -15.48 18.67
CA GLU A 98 -9.42 -14.28 19.35
C GLU A 98 -9.06 -13.00 18.60
N ARG A 99 -7.79 -12.84 18.18
CA ARG A 99 -7.35 -11.69 17.39
C ARG A 99 -8.04 -11.60 16.02
N GLY A 100 -8.37 -12.75 15.43
CA GLY A 100 -8.98 -12.87 14.11
C GLY A 100 -10.51 -12.87 14.11
N GLY A 101 -11.16 -12.93 15.28
CA GLY A 101 -12.62 -13.04 15.40
C GLY A 101 -13.20 -14.41 14.98
N MET A 102 -12.42 -15.49 15.07
CA MET A 102 -12.88 -16.85 14.77
C MET A 102 -13.54 -17.50 15.99
N ASP A 103 -14.84 -17.81 15.93
CA ASP A 103 -15.59 -18.34 17.07
C ASP A 103 -15.41 -19.86 17.25
N ALA A 104 -15.33 -20.60 16.15
CA ALA A 104 -15.26 -22.06 16.20
C ALA A 104 -14.53 -22.65 14.99
N VAL A 105 -14.01 -23.85 15.17
CA VAL A 105 -13.36 -24.63 14.11
C VAL A 105 -13.68 -26.11 14.27
N PHE A 106 -13.74 -26.84 13.15
CA PHE A 106 -13.70 -28.30 13.16
C PHE A 106 -12.25 -28.75 13.00
N LEU A 107 -11.74 -29.45 14.01
CA LEU A 107 -10.39 -30.02 13.98
C LEU A 107 -10.42 -31.35 13.22
N ALA A 108 -9.66 -31.41 12.12
CA ALA A 108 -9.61 -32.55 11.24
C ALA A 108 -8.62 -33.60 11.74
N ALA A 109 -9.14 -34.62 12.42
CA ALA A 109 -8.39 -35.83 12.73
C ALA A 109 -8.52 -36.82 11.56
N TRP A 110 -7.48 -36.89 10.73
CA TRP A 110 -7.43 -37.76 9.55
C TRP A 110 -6.21 -38.70 9.62
N ILE A 111 -6.32 -39.87 9.00
CA ILE A 111 -5.32 -40.96 9.02
C ILE A 111 -4.91 -41.27 7.58
#